data_AF-A0A7T8HGS3-F1
#
_entry.id   AF-A0A7T8HGS3-F1
#
_cell.length_a   1.000
_cell.length_b   1.000
_cell.length_c   1.000
_cell.angle_alpha   90.00
_cell.angle_beta   90.00
_cell.angle_gamma   90.00
#
_symmetry.space_group_name_H-M   'P 1'
#
loop_
_entity.id
_entity.type
_entity.pdbx_description
1 polymer ?
#
loop_
_entity_poly.entity_id
_entity_poly.type
_entity_poly.pdbx_seq_one_letter_code
_entity_poly.pdbx_strand_id
1 'polypeptide(L)'
;MIIINSDRKVKVDAFKEFCRATYLHVTSIHWIELTPSSHAVLGHSAELIEEIGNRGLHNFTESGLEANNKFLRQYRINKARKTNQYDNLSDCINRLWDKSDPIILMKNMERLSCKHCKKAGHTILSCDELKAVMYGCNSEYEYLISILTDE
;
A
#
# COMPACT_ATOMS: atom_id res chain seq x y z
N MET A 1 2.40 -8.60 9.13
CA MET A 1 2.06 -8.19 7.74
C MET A 1 2.48 -6.76 7.39
N ILE A 2 3.37 -6.13 8.20
CA ILE A 2 3.86 -4.76 7.98
C ILE A 2 4.95 -4.74 6.90
N ILE A 3 5.79 -5.77 6.84
CA ILE A 3 6.93 -5.87 5.90
C ILE A 3 6.45 -6.00 4.45
N ILE A 4 5.49 -6.91 4.20
CA ILE A 4 4.90 -7.09 2.86
C ILE A 4 4.21 -5.80 2.38
N ASN A 5 3.49 -5.12 3.28
CA ASN A 5 2.79 -3.88 2.96
C ASN A 5 3.68 -2.63 3.14
N SER A 6 4.98 -2.75 2.87
CA SER A 6 5.93 -1.63 2.88
C SER A 6 6.72 -1.57 1.56
N ASP A 7 7.36 -0.44 1.27
CA ASP A 7 8.35 -0.29 0.18
C ASP A 7 9.79 -0.36 0.73
N ARG A 8 9.97 -0.98 1.90
CA ARG A 8 11.29 -1.11 2.54
C ARG A 8 12.09 -2.22 1.88
N LYS A 9 13.42 -2.14 1.98
CA LYS A 9 14.31 -3.24 1.61
C LYS A 9 14.20 -4.36 2.62
N VAL A 10 14.05 -5.58 2.15
CA VAL A 10 13.80 -6.78 2.96
C VAL A 10 14.99 -7.72 2.85
N LYS A 11 15.47 -8.22 3.99
CA LYS A 11 16.46 -9.30 4.05
C LYS A 11 15.76 -10.62 3.72
N VAL A 12 15.81 -11.03 2.45
CA VAL A 12 15.05 -12.17 1.92
C VAL A 12 15.28 -13.45 2.72
N ASP A 13 16.53 -13.79 3.04
CA ASP A 13 16.85 -15.02 3.78
C ASP A 13 16.22 -15.03 5.17
N ALA A 14 16.33 -13.92 5.90
CA ALA A 14 15.75 -13.79 7.24
C ALA A 14 14.21 -13.84 7.19
N PHE A 15 13.62 -13.22 6.16
CA PHE A 15 12.17 -13.26 5.92
C PHE A 15 11.68 -14.65 5.53
N LYS A 16 12.43 -15.39 4.70
CA LYS A 16 12.13 -16.77 4.29
C LYS A 16 12.13 -17.71 5.49
N GLU A 17 13.11 -17.59 6.37
CA GLU A 17 13.17 -18.39 7.60
C GLU A 17 12.03 -18.05 8.56
N PHE A 18 11.69 -16.76 8.69
CA PHE A 18 10.54 -16.31 9.47
C PHE A 18 9.22 -16.90 8.95
N CYS A 19 9.00 -16.87 7.63
CA CYS A 19 7.82 -17.46 6.99
C CYS A 19 7.78 -18.97 7.19
N ARG A 20 8.91 -19.68 7.07
CA ARG A 20 9.01 -21.12 7.30
C ARG A 20 8.69 -21.50 8.74
N ALA A 21 9.26 -20.79 9.72
CA ALA A 21 9.00 -21.01 11.13
C ALA A 21 7.51 -20.79 11.46
N THR A 22 6.92 -19.73 10.90
CA THR A 22 5.50 -19.42 11.06
C THR A 22 4.62 -20.49 10.43
N TYR A 23 4.97 -20.97 9.24
CA TYR A 23 4.25 -22.05 8.55
C TYR A 23 4.20 -23.31 9.41
N LEU A 24 5.35 -23.76 9.92
CA LEU A 24 5.44 -24.93 10.80
C LEU A 24 4.60 -24.75 12.07
N HIS A 25 4.67 -23.58 12.69
CA HIS A 25 3.89 -23.26 13.88
C HIS A 25 2.39 -23.37 13.62
N VAL A 26 1.89 -22.76 12.54
CA VAL A 26 0.47 -22.81 12.18
C VAL A 26 0.03 -24.24 11.87
N THR A 27 0.83 -25.01 11.13
CA THR A 27 0.51 -26.42 10.81
C THR A 27 0.54 -27.36 12.02
N SER A 28 1.20 -26.97 13.12
CA SER A 28 1.20 -27.76 14.36
C SER A 28 -0.14 -27.71 15.11
N ILE A 29 -0.99 -26.73 14.77
CA ILE A 29 -2.28 -26.51 15.41
C ILE A 29 -3.35 -27.26 14.61
N HIS A 30 -3.71 -28.45 15.09
CA HIS A 30 -4.58 -29.42 14.43
C HIS A 30 -5.94 -28.90 13.94
N TRP A 31 -6.49 -27.84 14.54
CA TRP A 31 -7.79 -27.29 14.17
C TRP A 31 -7.70 -26.12 13.17
N ILE A 32 -6.50 -25.66 12.82
CA ILE A 32 -6.28 -24.57 11.87
C ILE A 32 -5.93 -25.15 10.50
N GLU A 33 -6.78 -24.85 9.52
CA GLU A 33 -6.47 -25.11 8.11
C GLU A 33 -5.92 -23.84 7.47
N LEU A 34 -4.82 -23.98 6.72
CA LEU A 34 -4.23 -22.86 5.98
C LEU A 34 -5.10 -22.52 4.77
N THR A 35 -5.57 -21.28 4.71
CA THR A 35 -6.25 -20.78 3.51
C THR A 35 -5.26 -20.63 2.35
N PRO A 36 -5.72 -20.70 1.08
CA PRO A 36 -4.85 -20.49 -0.08
C PRO A 36 -4.08 -19.17 -0.02
N SER A 37 -4.69 -18.10 0.47
CA SER A 37 -4.02 -16.81 0.65
C SER A 37 -2.92 -16.87 1.71
N SER A 38 -3.16 -17.56 2.84
CA SER A 38 -2.14 -17.73 3.89
C SER A 38 -0.98 -18.59 3.40
N HIS A 39 -1.27 -19.65 2.64
CA HIS A 39 -0.25 -20.46 1.99
C HIS A 39 0.56 -19.64 0.98
N ALA A 40 -0.09 -18.84 0.13
CA ALA A 40 0.60 -17.98 -0.83
C ALA A 40 1.51 -16.96 -0.13
N VAL A 41 1.03 -16.36 0.97
CA VAL A 41 1.84 -15.44 1.78
C VAL A 41 3.03 -16.16 2.42
N LEU A 42 2.82 -17.26 3.14
CA LEU A 42 3.91 -17.92 3.87
C LEU A 42 4.85 -18.73 2.97
N GLY A 43 4.35 -19.27 1.86
CA GLY A 43 5.10 -20.12 0.94
C GLY A 43 5.83 -19.35 -0.15
N HIS A 44 5.18 -18.35 -0.76
CA HIS A 44 5.67 -17.73 -2.00
C HIS A 44 6.07 -16.26 -1.87
N SER A 45 5.71 -15.57 -0.78
CA SER A 45 6.00 -14.13 -0.68
C SER A 45 7.50 -13.81 -0.65
N ALA A 46 8.33 -14.69 -0.08
CA ALA A 46 9.78 -14.49 -0.05
C ALA A 46 10.39 -14.54 -1.46
N GLU A 47 9.95 -15.51 -2.27
CA GLU A 47 10.36 -15.67 -3.67
C GLU A 47 9.92 -14.46 -4.51
N LEU A 48 8.68 -13.99 -4.32
CA LEU A 48 8.19 -12.79 -5.00
C LEU A 48 8.97 -11.52 -4.63
N ILE A 49 9.35 -11.37 -3.36
CA ILE A 49 10.15 -10.22 -2.90
C ILE A 49 11.56 -10.27 -3.49
N GLU A 50 12.15 -11.45 -3.64
CA GLU A 50 13.45 -11.66 -4.27
C GLU A 50 13.43 -11.21 -5.73
N GLU A 51 12.45 -11.67 -6.51
CA GLU A 51 12.28 -11.31 -7.93
C GLU A 51 12.05 -9.81 -8.16
N ILE A 52 11.46 -9.12 -7.19
CA ILE A 52 11.13 -7.69 -7.26
C ILE A 52 12.29 -6.80 -6.76
N GLY A 53 13.45 -7.38 -6.45
CA GLY A 53 14.64 -6.65 -6.06
C GLY A 53 14.71 -6.35 -4.56
N ASN A 54 14.30 -7.34 -3.74
CA ASN A 54 14.38 -7.33 -2.28
C ASN A 54 13.61 -6.16 -1.65
N ARG A 55 12.46 -5.81 -2.22
CA ARG A 55 11.57 -4.76 -1.71
C ARG A 55 10.22 -5.35 -1.34
N GLY A 56 9.59 -4.75 -0.32
CA GLY A 56 8.23 -5.12 0.03
C GLY A 56 7.25 -4.88 -1.13
N LEU A 57 6.10 -5.55 -1.07
CA LEU A 57 5.14 -5.65 -2.17
C LEU A 57 4.13 -4.49 -2.22
N HIS A 58 4.30 -3.45 -1.40
CA HIS A 58 3.34 -2.35 -1.27
C HIS A 58 2.97 -1.70 -2.61
N ASN A 59 3.98 -1.45 -3.44
CA ASN A 59 3.80 -0.78 -4.74
C ASN A 59 3.05 -1.64 -5.77
N PHE A 60 2.89 -2.95 -5.52
CA PHE A 60 2.20 -3.91 -6.38
C PHE A 60 0.79 -4.26 -5.86
N THR A 61 0.29 -3.53 -4.87
CA THR A 61 -1.03 -3.78 -4.29
C THR A 61 -2.16 -3.20 -5.14
N GLU A 62 -3.33 -3.83 -5.07
CA GLU A 62 -4.54 -3.37 -5.77
C GLU A 62 -5.22 -2.17 -5.09
N SER A 63 -4.78 -1.79 -3.89
CA SER A 63 -5.44 -0.75 -3.09
C SER A 63 -5.53 0.60 -3.81
N GLY A 64 -4.56 0.93 -4.67
CA GLY A 64 -4.60 2.13 -5.51
C GLY A 64 -5.74 2.08 -6.56
N LEU A 65 -5.95 0.92 -7.18
CA LEU A 65 -7.02 0.71 -8.15
C LEU A 65 -8.40 0.71 -7.47
N GLU A 66 -8.52 0.08 -6.30
CA GLU A 66 -9.76 0.09 -5.52
C GLU A 66 -10.16 1.50 -5.08
N ALA A 67 -9.19 2.33 -4.70
CA ALA A 67 -9.44 3.73 -4.36
C ALA A 67 -10.03 4.51 -5.54
N ASN A 68 -9.67 4.17 -6.79
CA ASN A 68 -10.23 4.80 -7.99
C ASN A 68 -11.73 4.52 -8.18
N ASN A 69 -12.25 3.39 -7.68
CA ASN A 69 -13.68 3.10 -7.75
C ASN A 69 -14.54 4.15 -7.02
N LYS A 70 -14.02 4.72 -5.92
CA LYS A 70 -14.69 5.82 -5.20
C LYS A 70 -14.81 7.06 -6.09
N PHE A 71 -13.74 7.42 -6.81
CA PHE A 71 -13.73 8.56 -7.71
C PHE A 71 -14.62 8.33 -8.93
N LEU A 72 -14.57 7.14 -9.53
CA LEU A 72 -15.41 6.77 -10.66
C LEU A 72 -16.90 6.95 -10.35
N ARG A 73 -17.36 6.45 -9.18
CA ARG A 73 -18.75 6.62 -8.72
C ARG A 73 -19.11 8.09 -8.56
N GLN A 74 -18.22 8.90 -7.98
CA GLN A 74 -18.46 10.33 -7.83
C GLN A 74 -18.49 11.08 -9.16
N TYR A 75 -17.58 10.75 -10.09
CA TYR A 75 -17.52 11.39 -11.40
C TYR A 75 -18.78 11.11 -12.21
N ARG A 76 -19.24 9.85 -12.21
CA ARG A 76 -20.47 9.44 -12.87
C ARG A 76 -21.70 10.22 -12.38
N ILE A 77 -21.83 10.44 -11.08
CA ILE A 77 -23.01 11.10 -10.48
C ILE A 77 -22.96 12.62 -10.69
N ASN A 78 -21.79 13.24 -10.46
CA ASN A 78 -21.68 14.68 -10.25
C ASN A 78 -20.90 15.44 -11.33
N LYS A 79 -20.08 14.77 -12.15
CA LYS A 79 -19.07 15.41 -12.99
C LYS A 79 -19.09 14.98 -14.47
N ALA A 80 -19.93 14.03 -14.84
CA ALA A 80 -20.09 13.54 -16.20
C ALA A 80 -21.43 13.99 -16.80
N ARG A 81 -21.46 14.17 -18.12
CA ARG A 81 -22.71 14.42 -18.87
C ARG A 81 -23.66 13.24 -18.71
N LYS A 82 -24.97 13.52 -18.67
CA LYS A 82 -26.04 12.53 -18.54
C LYS A 82 -26.87 12.39 -19.82
N THR A 83 -26.28 12.80 -20.96
CA THR A 83 -26.89 12.77 -22.29
C THR A 83 -27.11 11.34 -22.77
N ASN A 84 -26.07 10.52 -22.71
CA ASN A 84 -26.11 9.08 -23.00
C ASN A 84 -25.00 8.36 -22.21
N GLN A 85 -25.02 7.03 -22.25
CA GLN A 85 -24.04 6.22 -21.52
C GLN A 85 -22.61 6.39 -22.03
N TYR A 86 -22.43 6.54 -23.35
CA TYR A 86 -21.11 6.69 -23.96
C TYR A 86 -20.43 8.00 -23.49
N ASP A 87 -21.13 9.12 -23.59
CA ASP A 87 -20.64 10.43 -23.14
C ASP A 87 -20.35 10.41 -21.63
N ASN A 88 -21.21 9.77 -20.85
CA ASN A 88 -21.02 9.66 -19.40
C ASN A 88 -19.74 8.91 -19.05
N LEU A 89 -19.51 7.75 -19.70
CA LEU A 89 -18.31 6.94 -19.48
C LEU A 89 -17.05 7.62 -20.00
N SER A 90 -17.12 8.24 -21.18
CA SER A 90 -16.02 9.03 -21.76
C SER A 90 -15.59 10.14 -20.80
N ASP A 91 -16.53 10.91 -20.25
CA ASP A 91 -16.24 11.94 -19.26
C ASP A 91 -15.63 11.37 -17.96
N CYS A 92 -16.10 10.21 -17.49
CA CYS A 92 -15.53 9.57 -16.30
C CYS A 92 -14.07 9.14 -16.53
N ILE A 93 -13.77 8.55 -17.69
CA ILE A 93 -12.43 8.09 -18.06
C ILE A 93 -11.49 9.28 -18.25
N ASN A 94 -11.91 10.31 -18.98
CA ASN A 94 -11.11 11.52 -19.18
C ASN A 94 -10.75 12.17 -17.85
N ARG A 95 -11.69 12.22 -16.90
CA ARG A 95 -11.41 12.75 -15.54
C ARG A 95 -10.48 11.88 -14.71
N LEU A 96 -10.52 10.56 -14.89
CA LEU A 96 -9.53 9.68 -14.27
C LEU A 96 -8.15 9.90 -14.89
N TRP A 97 -8.09 10.12 -16.21
CA TRP A 97 -6.86 10.44 -16.93
C TRP A 97 -6.22 11.73 -16.42
N ASP A 98 -7.01 12.82 -16.34
CA ASP A 98 -6.57 14.10 -15.77
C ASP A 98 -6.09 13.96 -14.33
N LYS A 99 -6.75 13.10 -13.54
CA LYS A 99 -6.37 12.83 -12.16
C LYS A 99 -5.03 12.10 -12.06
N SER A 100 -4.73 11.19 -12.98
CA SER A 100 -3.48 10.42 -13.01
C SER A 100 -2.33 11.16 -13.70
N ASP A 101 -2.59 12.29 -14.34
CA ASP A 101 -1.55 13.09 -14.99
C ASP A 101 -0.49 13.56 -13.97
N PRO A 102 0.80 13.21 -14.17
CA PRO A 102 1.85 13.49 -13.21
C PRO A 102 2.07 15.00 -13.01
N ILE A 103 1.90 15.82 -14.05
CA ILE A 103 2.09 17.27 -13.99
C ILE A 103 0.96 17.91 -13.16
N ILE A 104 -0.29 17.46 -13.38
CA ILE A 104 -1.44 17.93 -12.62
C ILE A 104 -1.32 17.49 -11.15
N LEU A 105 -0.89 16.25 -10.90
CA LEU A 105 -0.67 15.72 -9.56
C LEU A 105 0.39 16.52 -8.79
N MET A 106 1.54 16.80 -9.42
CA MET A 106 2.61 17.60 -8.79
C MET A 106 2.11 19.00 -8.40
N LYS A 107 1.41 19.70 -9.31
CA LYS A 107 0.82 21.01 -9.02
C LYS A 107 -0.23 20.98 -7.91
N ASN A 108 -1.02 19.92 -7.84
CA ASN A 108 -2.00 19.75 -6.76
C ASN A 108 -1.33 19.46 -5.42
N MET A 109 -0.23 18.71 -5.40
CA MET A 109 0.56 18.46 -4.18
C MET A 109 1.21 19.74 -3.67
N GLU A 110 1.78 20.58 -4.54
CA GLU A 110 2.35 21.88 -4.15
C GLU A 110 1.33 22.79 -3.46
N ARG A 111 0.06 22.71 -3.85
CA ARG A 111 -1.03 23.48 -3.23
C ARG A 111 -1.57 22.86 -1.94
N LEU A 112 -1.24 21.60 -1.69
CA LEU A 112 -1.74 20.87 -0.54
C LEU A 112 -0.97 21.28 0.71
N SER A 113 -1.67 21.84 1.69
CA SER A 113 -1.09 22.12 3.01
C SER A 113 -1.43 21.01 4.00
N CYS A 114 -0.42 20.54 4.71
CA CYS A 114 -0.60 19.55 5.77
C CYS A 114 -1.39 20.18 6.94
N LYS A 115 -2.46 19.53 7.41
CA LYS A 115 -3.25 20.07 8.53
C LYS A 115 -2.52 20.06 9.87
N HIS A 116 -1.44 19.27 10.01
CA HIS A 116 -0.65 19.19 11.24
C HIS A 116 0.44 20.27 11.27
N CYS A 117 1.42 20.19 10.37
CA CYS A 117 2.57 21.10 10.36
C CYS A 117 2.39 22.35 9.47
N LYS A 118 1.27 22.48 8.74
CA LYS A 118 0.95 23.58 7.82
C LYS A 118 1.91 23.80 6.65
N LYS A 119 2.93 22.95 6.49
CA LYS A 119 3.84 22.98 5.33
C LYS A 119 3.13 22.46 4.08
N ALA A 120 3.53 22.98 2.93
CA ALA A 120 3.01 22.56 1.62
C ALA A 120 3.66 21.25 1.14
N GLY A 121 3.03 20.57 0.18
CA GLY A 121 3.61 19.42 -0.52
C GLY A 121 3.31 18.04 0.07
N HIS A 122 2.55 17.95 1.17
CA HIS A 122 2.25 16.64 1.78
C HIS A 122 0.94 16.63 2.59
N THR A 123 0.45 15.42 2.88
CA THR A 123 -0.75 15.18 3.70
C THR A 123 -0.37 14.89 5.15
N ILE A 124 -1.35 14.87 6.06
CA ILE A 124 -1.15 14.42 7.45
C ILE A 124 -0.52 13.02 7.51
N LEU A 125 -0.91 12.12 6.60
CA LEU A 125 -0.41 10.73 6.55
C LEU A 125 1.07 10.66 6.15
N SER A 126 1.54 11.62 5.37
CA SER A 126 2.94 11.75 4.96
C SER A 126 3.71 12.79 5.78
N CYS A 127 3.17 13.22 6.92
CA CYS A 127 3.83 14.21 7.78
C CYS A 127 4.86 13.53 8.70
N ASP A 128 6.13 13.80 8.47
CA ASP A 128 7.23 13.19 9.23
C ASP A 128 7.20 13.55 10.72
N GLU A 129 6.80 14.78 11.04
CA GLU A 129 6.62 15.24 12.42
C GLU A 129 5.58 14.39 13.17
N LEU A 130 4.45 14.08 12.52
CA LEU A 130 3.41 13.23 13.11
C LEU A 130 3.86 11.78 13.20
N LYS A 131 4.56 11.26 12.18
CA LYS A 131 5.10 9.90 12.19
C LYS A 131 6.08 9.70 13.35
N ALA A 132 6.99 10.65 13.57
CA ALA A 132 7.93 10.59 14.70
C ALA A 132 7.22 10.50 16.06
N VAL A 133 6.07 11.16 16.22
CA VAL A 133 5.28 11.13 17.45
C VAL A 133 4.45 9.85 17.57
N MET A 134 3.85 9.35 16.48
CA MET A 134 2.99 8.15 16.52
C MET A 134 3.76 6.83 16.60
N TYR A 135 4.94 6.73 15.99
CA TYR A 135 5.72 5.48 15.97
C TYR A 135 6.64 5.31 17.18
N GLY A 136 6.83 6.32 18.04
CA GLY A 136 7.66 6.23 19.25
C GLY A 136 7.16 5.25 20.34
N CYS A 137 6.13 4.44 20.08
CA CYS A 137 5.52 3.54 21.07
C CYS A 137 5.03 2.21 20.44
N ASN A 138 5.91 1.38 19.87
CA ASN A 138 5.63 -0.04 19.59
C ASN A 138 6.93 -0.89 19.50
N SER A 139 7.57 -1.16 20.64
CA SER A 139 8.93 -1.72 20.72
C SER A 139 9.12 -3.12 20.11
N GLU A 140 8.10 -3.98 20.11
CA GLU A 140 8.26 -5.38 19.65
C GLU A 140 8.22 -5.52 18.12
N TYR A 141 7.38 -4.74 17.44
CA TYR A 141 7.31 -4.76 15.99
C TYR A 141 8.49 -4.04 15.34
N GLU A 142 9.01 -2.98 15.96
CA GLU A 142 10.22 -2.31 15.48
C GLU A 142 11.44 -3.23 15.53
N TYR A 143 11.56 -4.06 16.57
CA TYR A 143 12.62 -5.07 16.65
C TYR A 143 12.54 -6.08 15.50
N LEU A 144 11.37 -6.65 15.24
CA LEU A 144 11.15 -7.57 14.11
C LEU A 144 11.42 -6.90 12.76
N ILE A 145 11.03 -5.63 12.59
CA ILE A 145 11.31 -4.86 11.38
C ILE A 145 12.82 -4.67 11.21
N SER A 146 13.55 -4.33 12.27
CA SER A 146 15.01 -4.13 12.22
C SER A 146 15.78 -5.41 11.86
N ILE A 147 15.29 -6.58 12.29
CA ILE A 147 15.88 -7.88 11.94
C ILE A 147 15.63 -8.19 10.46
N LEU A 148 14.43 -7.89 9.96
CA LEU A 148 13.96 -8.35 8.66
C LEU A 148 14.14 -7.33 7.52
N THR A 149 14.59 -6.11 7.83
CA THR A 149 14.83 -5.05 6.84
C THR A 149 16.25 -4.49 6.94
N ASP A 150 16.74 -3.89 5.85
CA ASP A 150 18.09 -3.28 5.74
C ASP A 150 18.11 -1.79 6.14
N GLU A 151 17.30 -1.39 7.13
CA GLU A 151 17.37 -0.02 7.68
C GLU A 151 18.52 0.15 8.68
#